data_AF-A0A6G0VSZ2-F1
#
_entry.id   AF-A0A6G0VSZ2-F1
#
_cell.length_a   1.000
_cell.length_b   1.000
_cell.length_c   1.000
_cell.angle_alpha   90.00
_cell.angle_beta   90.00
_cell.angle_gamma   90.00
#
_symmetry.space_group_name_H-M   'P 1'
#
loop_
_entity.id
_entity.type
_entity.pdbx_description
1 polymer ?
#
loop_
_entity_poly.entity_id
_entity_poly.type
_entity_poly.pdbx_seq_one_letter_code
_entity_poly.pdbx_strand_id
1 'polypeptide(L)'
;MHVAINKVWPSARLRGCRFHFWQAWFAKIKSLGLDNGYENEKSEIGKYLKNFFGLPFLNPPDVNNAFTNGLILILPQDYRVECFTDYILKKLHIRNLTISSENVGLI
;
A
#
# COMPACT_ATOMS: atom_id res chain seq x y z
N MET A 1 18.60 -7.85 6.26
CA MET A 1 18.80 -6.39 6.28
C MET A 1 17.98 -5.66 7.36
N HIS A 2 16.84 -6.20 7.85
CA HIS A 2 15.97 -5.46 8.80
C HIS A 2 16.52 -5.31 10.23
N VAL A 3 17.25 -6.30 10.73
CA VAL A 3 17.80 -6.29 12.11
C VAL A 3 18.98 -5.35 12.31
N ALA A 4 19.58 -4.83 11.23
CA ALA A 4 20.68 -3.87 11.33
C ALA A 4 20.23 -2.52 11.90
N ILE A 5 18.96 -2.13 11.69
CA ILE A 5 18.42 -0.87 12.23
C ILE A 5 18.42 -0.88 13.76
N ASN A 6 18.21 -2.04 14.38
CA ASN A 6 18.22 -2.20 15.83
C ASN A 6 19.63 -2.07 16.42
N LYS A 7 20.69 -2.17 15.60
CA LYS A 7 22.06 -1.93 16.05
C LYS A 7 22.36 -0.44 16.20
N VAL A 8 21.69 0.42 15.44
CA VAL A 8 21.88 1.89 15.48
C VAL A 8 20.80 2.56 16.32
N TRP A 9 19.56 2.05 16.24
CA TRP A 9 18.40 2.52 17.00
C TRP A 9 17.68 1.34 17.66
N PRO A 10 18.13 0.90 18.85
CA PRO A 10 17.57 -0.26 19.54
C PRO A 10 16.09 -0.12 19.92
N SER A 11 15.62 1.13 20.09
CA SER A 11 14.23 1.46 20.41
C SER A 11 13.33 1.56 19.16
N ALA A 12 13.88 1.44 17.96
CA ALA A 12 13.08 1.50 16.74
C ALA A 12 12.13 0.29 16.65
N ARG A 13 10.82 0.56 16.59
CA ARG A 13 9.81 -0.49 16.38
C ARG A 13 9.69 -0.79 14.89
N LEU A 14 10.29 -1.89 14.45
CA LEU A 14 10.15 -2.36 13.07
C LEU A 14 8.73 -2.92 12.84
N ARG A 15 7.93 -2.23 12.03
CA ARG A 15 6.56 -2.66 11.67
C ARG A 15 6.46 -3.38 10.33
N GLY A 16 7.57 -3.45 9.59
CA GLY A 16 7.64 -4.12 8.30
C GLY A 16 8.70 -3.50 7.39
N CYS A 17 8.80 -4.03 6.17
CA CYS A 17 9.73 -3.53 5.17
C CYS A 17 9.00 -3.00 3.94
N ARG A 18 9.31 -1.75 3.56
CA ARG A 18 8.79 -1.13 2.33
C ARG A 18 9.14 -1.94 1.09
N PHE A 19 10.35 -2.50 1.01
CA PHE A 19 10.78 -3.32 -0.12
C PHE A 19 9.87 -4.54 -0.33
N HIS A 20 9.63 -5.34 0.71
CA HIS A 20 8.74 -6.51 0.59
C HIS A 20 7.29 -6.12 0.33
N PHE A 21 6.86 -4.97 0.83
CA PHE A 21 5.52 -4.44 0.57
C PHE A 21 5.35 -4.05 -0.90
N TRP A 22 6.31 -3.30 -1.44
CA TRP A 22 6.37 -2.94 -2.85
C TRP A 22 6.45 -4.17 -3.75
N GLN A 23 7.25 -5.17 -3.39
CA GLN A 23 7.33 -6.44 -4.13
C GLN A 23 5.99 -7.17 -4.16
N ALA A 24 5.28 -7.26 -3.04
CA ALA A 24 3.97 -7.92 -2.98
C ALA A 24 2.92 -7.19 -3.84
N TRP A 25 2.94 -5.87 -3.86
CA TRP A 25 2.04 -5.06 -4.68
C TRP A 25 2.37 -5.17 -6.16
N PHE A 26 3.65 -5.12 -6.52
CA PHE A 26 4.08 -5.29 -7.89
C PHE A 26 3.78 -6.70 -8.42
N ALA A 27 3.92 -7.74 -7.58
CA ALA A 27 3.48 -9.09 -7.92
C ALA A 27 1.98 -9.15 -8.24
N LYS A 28 1.14 -8.41 -7.48
CA LYS A 28 -0.30 -8.33 -7.78
C LYS A 28 -0.57 -7.61 -9.11
N ILE A 29 0.10 -6.48 -9.37
CA ILE A 29 0.03 -5.75 -10.66
C ILE A 29 0.37 -6.68 -11.82
N LYS A 30 1.47 -7.43 -11.72
CA LYS A 30 1.89 -8.42 -12.73
C LYS A 30 0.86 -9.53 -12.93
N SER A 31 0.31 -10.09 -11.85
CA SER A 31 -0.71 -11.14 -11.94
C SER A 31 -1.99 -10.70 -12.66
N LEU A 32 -2.23 -9.39 -12.73
CA LEU A 32 -3.38 -8.79 -13.42
C LEU A 32 -3.03 -8.31 -14.84
N GLY A 33 -1.79 -8.49 -15.31
CA GLY A 33 -1.35 -8.00 -16.63
C GLY A 33 -1.34 -6.47 -16.74
N LEU A 34 -1.10 -5.77 -15.63
CA LEU A 34 -1.05 -4.31 -15.54
C LEU A 34 0.39 -3.76 -15.58
N ASP A 35 1.39 -4.63 -15.66
CA ASP A 35 2.82 -4.30 -15.66
C ASP A 35 3.25 -3.42 -16.83
N ASN A 36 2.77 -3.71 -18.05
CA ASN A 36 3.01 -2.85 -19.21
C ASN A 36 2.47 -1.42 -19.01
N GLY A 37 1.28 -1.31 -18.40
CA GLY A 37 0.69 -0.01 -18.06
C GLY A 37 1.48 0.70 -16.96
N TYR A 38 1.93 -0.04 -15.95
CA TYR A 38 2.73 0.49 -14.85
C TYR A 38 4.08 1.06 -15.30
N GLU A 39 4.78 0.36 -16.19
CA GLU A 39 6.10 0.76 -16.69
C GLU A 39 6.03 1.95 -17.66
N ASN A 40 4.89 2.13 -18.34
CA ASN A 40 4.67 3.27 -19.22
C ASN A 40 4.38 4.56 -18.43
N GLU A 41 5.30 5.51 -18.44
CA GLU A 41 5.16 6.82 -17.76
C GLU A 41 3.99 7.67 -18.25
N LYS A 42 3.55 7.46 -19.49
CA LYS A 42 2.42 8.17 -20.09
C LYS A 42 1.08 7.49 -19.82
N SER A 43 1.07 6.31 -19.19
CA SER A 43 -0.15 5.58 -18.90
C SER A 43 -0.87 6.18 -17.68
N GLU A 44 -2.13 6.56 -17.86
CA GLU A 44 -2.98 6.98 -16.74
C GLU A 44 -3.22 5.84 -15.74
N ILE A 45 -3.33 4.60 -16.21
CA ILE A 45 -3.35 3.40 -15.36
C ILE A 45 -2.03 3.31 -14.58
N GLY A 46 -0.88 3.50 -15.24
CA GLY A 46 0.41 3.46 -14.58
C GLY A 46 0.57 4.53 -13.50
N LYS A 47 0.16 5.77 -13.79
CA LYS A 47 0.13 6.87 -12.81
C LYS A 47 -0.78 6.54 -11.63
N TYR A 48 -1.97 6.01 -11.90
CA TYR A 48 -2.92 5.58 -10.87
C TYR A 48 -2.30 4.53 -9.93
N LEU A 49 -1.70 3.48 -10.49
CA LEU A 49 -1.07 2.40 -9.71
C LEU A 49 0.09 2.92 -8.85
N LYS A 50 0.88 3.87 -9.35
CA LYS A 50 2.01 4.48 -8.62
C LYS A 50 1.56 5.28 -7.40
N ASN A 51 0.36 5.88 -7.40
CA ASN A 51 -0.15 6.62 -6.24
C ASN A 51 -0.22 5.76 -4.97
N PHE A 52 -0.49 4.46 -5.10
CA PHE A 52 -0.54 3.55 -3.96
C PHE A 52 0.80 3.49 -3.21
N PHE A 53 1.93 3.56 -3.93
CA PHE A 53 3.27 3.49 -3.37
C PHE A 53 3.62 4.72 -2.53
N GLY A 54 2.86 5.81 -2.65
CA GLY A 54 2.91 6.99 -1.79
C GLY A 54 2.16 6.84 -0.46
N LEU A 55 1.20 5.93 -0.35
CA LEU A 55 0.37 5.77 0.85
C LEU A 55 1.15 5.51 2.14
N PRO A 56 2.23 4.69 2.16
CA PRO A 56 3.00 4.45 3.38
C PRO A 56 3.70 5.69 3.96
N PHE A 57 3.74 6.81 3.23
CA PHE A 57 4.34 8.07 3.67
C PHE A 57 3.33 9.02 4.32
N LEU A 58 2.04 8.68 4.29
CA LEU A 58 0.98 9.45 4.90
C LEU A 58 0.76 9.04 6.36
N ASN A 59 0.24 9.95 7.19
CA ASN A 59 -0.22 9.58 8.52
C ASN A 59 -1.48 8.70 8.43
N PRO A 60 -1.79 7.88 9.45
CA PRO A 60 -2.93 6.97 9.39
C PRO A 60 -4.28 7.64 9.03
N PRO A 61 -4.64 8.83 9.55
CA PRO A 61 -5.88 9.51 9.13
C PRO A 61 -5.86 9.95 7.66
N ASP A 62 -4.70 10.38 7.18
CA ASP A 62 -4.48 10.86 5.82
C ASP A 62 -4.57 9.72 4.79
N VAL A 63 -4.21 8.48 5.19
CA VAL A 63 -4.37 7.30 4.33
C VAL A 63 -5.83 7.10 3.97
N ASN A 64 -6.75 7.15 4.95
CA ASN A 64 -8.17 6.96 4.68
C ASN A 64 -8.73 8.06 3.77
N ASN A 65 -8.36 9.32 4.04
CA ASN A 65 -8.74 10.46 3.20
C ASN A 65 -8.20 10.33 1.75
N ALA A 66 -6.95 9.89 1.59
CA ALA A 66 -6.34 9.67 0.27
C ALA A 66 -7.08 8.59 -0.53
N PHE A 67 -7.65 7.58 0.12
CA PHE A 67 -8.51 6.60 -0.53
C PHE A 67 -9.86 7.20 -0.95
N THR A 68 -10.62 7.72 0.00
CA THR A 68 -12.01 8.13 -0.24
C THR A 68 -12.11 9.34 -1.15
N ASN A 69 -11.21 10.31 -0.96
CA ASN A 69 -11.29 11.62 -1.60
C ASN A 69 -10.20 11.84 -2.66
N GLY A 70 -9.33 10.84 -2.88
CA GLY A 70 -8.30 10.88 -3.91
C GLY A 70 -8.46 9.72 -4.89
N LEU A 71 -8.05 8.52 -4.47
CA LEU A 71 -7.94 7.34 -5.33
C LEU A 71 -9.26 6.87 -5.93
N ILE A 72 -10.38 6.96 -5.20
CA ILE A 72 -11.69 6.55 -5.76
C ILE A 72 -12.13 7.49 -6.89
N LEU A 73 -11.86 8.79 -6.78
CA LEU A 73 -12.32 9.80 -7.75
C LEU A 73 -11.61 9.70 -9.10
N ILE A 74 -10.39 9.15 -9.13
CA ILE A 74 -9.57 9.01 -10.34
C ILE A 74 -9.45 7.56 -10.80
N LEU A 75 -10.32 6.67 -10.32
CA LEU A 75 -10.30 5.25 -10.66
C LEU A 75 -10.53 5.06 -12.18
N PRO A 76 -9.56 4.48 -12.91
CA PRO A 76 -9.72 4.19 -14.33
C PRO A 76 -10.81 3.14 -14.57
N GLN A 77 -11.50 3.25 -15.71
CA GLN A 77 -12.48 2.26 -16.17
C GLN A 77 -11.78 1.00 -16.71
N ASP A 78 -11.21 0.21 -15.80
CA ASP A 78 -10.54 -1.06 -16.09
C ASP A 78 -10.74 -2.02 -14.90
N TYR A 79 -11.43 -3.14 -15.15
CA TYR A 79 -11.76 -4.13 -14.13
C TYR A 79 -10.52 -4.67 -13.39
N ARG A 80 -9.36 -4.70 -14.06
CA ARG A 80 -8.12 -5.19 -13.48
C ARG A 80 -7.60 -4.20 -12.43
N VAL A 81 -7.78 -2.91 -12.69
CA VAL A 81 -7.40 -1.84 -11.77
C VAL A 81 -8.33 -1.85 -10.56
N GLU A 82 -9.64 -2.05 -10.74
CA GLU A 82 -10.59 -2.29 -9.65
C GLU A 82 -10.15 -3.47 -8.77
N CYS A 83 -9.84 -4.62 -9.39
CA CYS A 83 -9.34 -5.81 -8.69
C CYS A 83 -8.06 -5.54 -7.87
N PHE A 84 -7.18 -4.66 -8.36
CA PHE A 84 -6.00 -4.25 -7.61
C PHE A 84 -6.36 -3.35 -6.43
N THR A 85 -7.20 -2.34 -6.65
CA THR A 85 -7.65 -1.40 -5.62
C THR A 85 -8.35 -2.12 -4.46
N ASP A 86 -9.24 -3.06 -4.77
CA ASP A 86 -9.93 -3.89 -3.77
C ASP A 86 -8.95 -4.77 -2.97
N TYR A 87 -7.96 -5.36 -3.64
CA TYR A 87 -6.92 -6.13 -2.99
C TYR A 87 -6.15 -5.28 -1.96
N ILE A 88 -5.80 -4.04 -2.30
CA ILE A 88 -5.12 -3.13 -1.38
C ILE A 88 -6.03 -2.74 -0.21
N LEU A 89 -7.27 -2.31 -0.50
CA LEU A 89 -8.24 -1.91 0.52
C LEU A 89 -8.46 -3.01 1.56
N LYS A 90 -8.67 -4.25 1.09
CA LYS A 90 -8.82 -5.42 1.97
C LYS A 90 -7.60 -5.62 2.85
N LYS A 91 -6.38 -5.51 2.31
CA LYS A 91 -5.15 -5.66 3.09
C LYS A 91 -4.94 -4.53 4.10
N LEU A 92 -5.31 -3.29 3.77
CA LEU A 92 -5.20 -2.15 4.69
C LEU A 92 -6.25 -2.22 5.81
N HIS A 93 -7.49 -2.58 5.49
CA HIS A 93 -8.53 -2.80 6.50
C HIS A 93 -8.14 -3.91 7.50
N ILE A 94 -7.65 -5.06 7.01
CA ILE A 94 -7.17 -6.14 7.87
C ILE A 94 -6.03 -5.64 8.77
N ARG A 95 -5.08 -4.84 8.24
CA ARG A 95 -3.99 -4.29 9.04
C ARG A 95 -4.48 -3.36 10.15
N ASN A 96 -5.43 -2.48 9.86
CA ASN A 96 -6.00 -1.57 10.86
C ASN A 96 -6.71 -2.35 11.98
N LEU A 97 -7.38 -3.46 11.67
CA LEU A 97 -8.01 -4.36 12.65
C LEU A 97 -6.99 -5.15 13.49
N THR A 98 -5.88 -5.59 12.91
CA THR A 98 -4.78 -6.21 13.67
C THR A 98 -4.05 -5.22 14.57
N ILE A 99 -3.83 -3.98 14.11
CA ILE A 99 -3.16 -2.95 14.92
C ILE A 99 -4.07 -2.48 16.06
N SER A 100 -5.38 -2.37 15.84
CA SER A 100 -6.33 -2.02 16.90
C SER A 100 -6.41 -3.11 17.97
N SER A 101 -6.37 -4.39 17.58
CA SER A 101 -6.34 -5.51 18.55
C SER A 101 -5.00 -5.63 19.30
N GLU A 102 -3.87 -5.32 18.65
CA GLU A 102 -2.57 -5.24 19.33
C GLU A 102 -2.45 -4.04 20.31
N ASN A 103 -3.25 -2.99 20.13
CA ASN A 103 -3.31 -1.83 21.04
C ASN A 103 -4.31 -2.00 22.20
N VAL A 104 -5.10 -3.08 22.24
CA VAL A 104 -6.02 -3.40 23.35
C VAL A 104 -5.38 -4.38 24.35
N GLY A 105 -4.18 -4.89 24.06
CA GLY A 105 -3.44 -5.86 24.90
C GLY A 105 -2.40 -5.25 25.86
N LEU A 106 -2.51 -3.96 26.22
CA LEU A 106 -1.69 -3.33 27.26
C LEU A 106 -2.57 -2.49 28.18
N ILE A 107 -3.30 -3.18 29.06
CA ILE A 107 -3.75 -2.72 30.37
C ILE A 107 -3.45 -3.81 31.39
#